data_AF-A0A970K8U2-F1
#
_entry.id   AF-A0A970K8U2-F1
#
_cell.length_a   1.000
_cell.length_b   1.000
_cell.length_c   1.000
_cell.angle_alpha   90.00
_cell.angle_beta   90.00
_cell.angle_gamma   90.00
#
_symmetry.space_group_name_H-M   'P 1'
#
loop_
_entity.id
_entity.type
_entity.pdbx_description
1 polymer ?
#
loop_
_entity_poly.entity_id
_entity_poly.type
_entity_poly.pdbx_seq_one_letter_code
_entity_poly.pdbx_strand_id
1 'polypeptide(L)' 'MANISFAMISLVGVGLLLLFLVTWLLQYLWNITMPQVFNLKEITYWQAFRILLIAAILFGGPSIALG' A
#
# COMPACT_ATOMS: atom_id res chain seq x y z
N MET A 1 -2.84 32.04 3.67
CA MET A 1 -1.96 31.30 2.74
C MET A 1 -1.14 30.21 3.45
N ALA A 2 -0.55 30.44 4.63
CA ALA A 2 0.24 29.41 5.33
C ALA A 2 -0.53 28.11 5.68
N ASN A 3 -1.78 28.21 6.10
CA ASN A 3 -2.59 27.11 6.63
C ASN A 3 -2.85 26.01 5.58
N ILE A 4 -3.05 26.41 4.32
CA ILE A 4 -3.35 25.50 3.21
C ILE A 4 -2.09 24.69 2.85
N SER A 5 -0.91 25.32 2.85
CA SER A 5 0.36 24.62 2.59
C SER A 5 0.68 23.56 3.65
N PHE A 6 0.42 23.85 4.93
CA PHE A 6 0.58 22.86 6.01
C PHE A 6 -0.38 21.67 5.87
N ALA A 7 -1.64 21.93 5.51
CA ALA A 7 -2.63 20.86 5.27
C ALA A 7 -2.22 19.92 4.13
N MET A 8 -1.72 20.47 3.02
CA MET A 8 -1.25 19.66 1.88
C MET A 8 -0.07 18.75 2.24
N ILE A 9 0.91 19.28 2.98
CA ILE A 9 2.07 18.50 3.44
C ILE A 9 1.62 17.38 4.38
N SER A 10 0.67 17.67 5.29
CA SER A 10 0.14 16.66 6.22
C SER A 10 -0.60 15.53 5.50
N LEU A 11 -1.35 15.85 4.44
CA LEU A 11 -2.13 14.88 3.67
C LEU A 11 -1.23 13.93 2.88
N VAL A 12 -0.17 14.45 2.25
CA VAL A 12 0.85 13.63 1.58
C VAL A 12 1.59 12.75 2.58
N GLY A 13 1.93 13.28 3.76
CA GLY A 13 2.58 12.52 4.82
C GLY A 13 1.75 11.33 5.30
N VAL A 14 0.44 11.54 5.53
CA VAL A 14 -0.50 10.48 5.91
C VAL A 14 -0.64 9.44 4.80
N GLY A 15 -0.73 9.86 3.54
CA GLY A 15 -0.81 8.95 2.39
C GLY A 15 0.40 8.03 2.28
N LEU A 16 1.61 8.56 2.49
CA LEU A 16 2.83 7.76 2.52
C LEU A 16 2.82 6.77 3.69
N LEU A 17 2.50 7.23 4.90
CA LEU A 17 2.40 6.37 6.09
C LEU A 17 1.45 5.19 5.87
N LEU A 18 0.27 5.46 5.29
CA LEU A 18 -0.69 4.42 4.95
C LEU A 18 -0.13 3.44 3.91
N LEU A 19 0.59 3.91 2.90
CA LEU A 19 1.21 3.05 1.90
C LEU A 19 2.22 2.08 2.52
N PHE A 20 3.07 2.55 3.44
CA PHE A 20 4.02 1.69 4.17
C PHE A 20 3.28 0.67 5.05
N LEU A 21 2.22 1.10 5.75
CA LEU A 21 1.42 0.22 6.61
C LEU A 21 0.71 -0.88 5.81
N VAL A 22 0.09 -0.52 4.68
CA VAL A 22 -0.60 -1.47 3.78
C VAL A 22 0.40 -2.46 3.17
N THR A 23 1.60 -1.99 2.82
CA THR A 23 2.68 -2.87 2.31
C THR A 23 3.09 -3.90 3.36
N TRP A 24 3.27 -3.48 4.61
CA TRP A 24 3.62 -4.38 5.70
C TRP A 24 2.49 -5.40 5.97
N LEU A 25 1.24 -4.94 5.98
CA LEU A 25 0.07 -5.82 6.13
C LEU A 25 -0.02 -6.84 5.00
N LEU A 26 0.18 -6.42 3.75
CA LEU A 26 0.20 -7.32 2.59
C LEU A 26 1.30 -8.38 2.72
N GLN A 27 2.51 -7.99 3.13
CA GLN A 27 3.59 -8.93 3.37
C GLN A 27 3.21 -9.97 4.43
N TYR A 28 2.67 -9.52 5.56
CA TYR A 28 2.28 -10.39 6.67
C TYR A 28 1.22 -11.40 6.21
N LEU A 29 0.13 -10.92 5.60
CA LEU A 29 -0.95 -11.76 5.09
C LEU A 29 -0.47 -12.72 3.99
N TRP A 30 0.40 -12.25 3.09
CA TRP A 30 0.99 -13.11 2.08
C TRP A 30 1.74 -14.25 2.75
N ASN A 31 2.69 -13.97 3.64
CA ASN A 31 3.57 -15.00 4.20
C ASN A 31 2.84 -16.04 5.06
N ILE A 32 1.74 -15.68 5.73
CA ILE A 32 0.96 -16.64 6.52
C ILE A 32 -0.06 -17.45 5.70
N THR A 33 -0.50 -16.97 4.52
CA THR A 33 -1.60 -17.61 3.77
C THR A 33 -1.15 -18.15 2.42
N MET A 34 -0.50 -17.33 1.59
CA MET A 34 -0.22 -17.67 0.19
C MET A 34 0.76 -18.84 0.04
N PRO A 35 1.89 -18.91 0.78
CA PRO A 35 2.76 -20.07 0.80
C PRO A 35 2.05 -21.36 1.21
N GLN A 36 1.23 -21.30 2.26
CA GLN A 36 0.56 -22.48 2.81
C GLN A 36 -0.53 -23.03 1.87
N VAL A 37 -1.36 -22.14 1.31
CA VAL A 37 -2.53 -22.54 0.51
C VAL A 37 -2.13 -22.90 -0.92
N PHE A 38 -1.15 -22.20 -1.50
CA PHE A 38 -0.81 -22.32 -2.92
C PHE A 38 0.61 -22.85 -3.17
N ASN A 39 1.33 -23.28 -2.12
CA ASN A 39 2.72 -23.73 -2.21
C ASN A 39 3.65 -22.67 -2.87
N LEU A 40 3.42 -21.40 -2.53
CA LEU A 40 4.21 -20.26 -3.01
C LEU A 40 5.38 -19.95 -2.07
N LYS A 41 6.29 -19.08 -2.53
CA LYS A 41 7.37 -18.57 -1.68
C LYS A 41 6.88 -17.41 -0.81
N GLU A 42 7.44 -17.32 0.39
CA GLU A 42 7.38 -16.10 1.20
C GLU A 42 8.02 -14.93 0.44
N ILE A 43 7.55 -13.73 0.79
CA ILE A 43 8.00 -12.48 0.21
C ILE A 43 8.58 -11.55 1.27
N THR A 44 9.58 -10.78 0.86
CA THR A 44 10.16 -9.69 1.62
C THR A 44 9.32 -8.42 1.48
N TYR A 45 9.53 -7.45 2.37
CA TYR A 45 8.85 -6.16 2.35
C TYR A 45 8.86 -5.48 0.96
N TRP A 46 10.03 -5.45 0.30
CA TRP A 46 10.17 -4.84 -1.03
C TRP A 46 9.53 -5.66 -2.16
N GLN A 47 9.33 -6.97 -1.98
CA GLN A 47 8.53 -7.77 -2.90
C GLN A 47 7.03 -7.45 -2.74
N ALA A 48 6.53 -7.38 -1.50
CA ALA A 48 5.15 -6.98 -1.23
C ALA A 48 4.84 -5.57 -1.78
N PHE A 49 5.77 -4.62 -1.61
CA PHE A 49 5.62 -3.27 -2.17
C PHE A 49 5.41 -3.28 -3.69
N ARG A 50 6.24 -4.03 -4.42
CA ARG A 50 6.13 -4.15 -5.88
C ARG A 50 4.83 -4.82 -6.30
N ILE A 51 4.37 -5.84 -5.57
CA ILE A 51 3.08 -6.49 -5.81
C ILE A 51 1.94 -5.49 -5.61
N LEU A 52 1.99 -4.67 -4.56
CA LEU A 52 0.99 -3.62 -4.32
C LEU A 52 0.94 -2.60 -5.46
N LEU A 53 2.10 -2.18 -6.00
CA LEU A 53 2.17 -1.29 -7.17
C LEU A 53 1.57 -1.95 -8.42
N ILE A 54 1.90 -3.22 -8.67
CA ILE A 54 1.34 -3.98 -9.79
C ILE A 54 -0.19 -4.07 -9.64
N ALA A 55 -0.70 -4.37 -8.45
CA ALA A 55 -2.13 -4.42 -8.17
C ALA A 55 -2.81 -3.06 -8.43
N ALA A 56 -2.19 -1.95 -7.98
CA ALA A 56 -2.71 -0.61 -8.23
C ALA A 56 -2.76 -0.25 -9.73
N ILE A 57 -1.80 -0.71 -10.53
CA ILE A 57 -1.78 -0.51 -11.99
C ILE A 57 -2.87 -1.36 -12.66
N LEU A 58 -3.05 -2.62 -12.25
CA LEU A 58 -3.95 -3.56 -12.90
C LEU A 58 -5.43 -3.35 -12.54
N PHE A 59 -5.71 -3.08 -11.27
CA PHE A 59 -7.08 -3.00 -10.75
C PHE A 59 -7.53 -1.55 -10.50
N GLY A 60 -6.63 -0.58 -10.73
CA GLY A 60 -6.83 0.81 -10.38
C GLY A 60 -6.58 1.09 -8.89
N GLY A 61 -6.24 2.35 -8.59
CA GLY A 61 -6.23 2.85 -7.21
C GLY A 61 -7.66 3.11 -6.71
N PRO A 62 -7.86 3.28 -5.38
CA PRO A 62 -9.17 3.69 -4.86
C PRO A 62 -9.64 4.95 -5.59
N SER A 63 -10.79 4.84 -6.28
CA SER A 63 -11.51 5.97 -6.82
C SER A 63 -12.06 6.78 -5.65
N ILE A 64 -11.22 7.67 -5.11
CA ILE A 64 -11.67 8.67 -4.16
C ILE A 64 -12.58 9.61 -4.94
N ALA A 65 -13.90 9.40 -4.84
CA ALA A 65 -14.89 10.35 -5.29
C ALA A 65 -14.73 11.61 -4.44
N LEU A 66 -13.89 12.53 -4.91
CA LEU A 66 -13.83 13.89 -4.41
C LEU A 66 -15.07 14.59 -4.98
N GLY A 67 -16.20 14.39 -4.32
CA GLY A 67 -17.42 15.18 -4.54
C GLY A 67 -17.21 16.64 -4.17
#